data_AF-X1LK26-F1
#
_entry.id   AF-X1LK26-F1
#
_cell.length_a   1.000
_cell.length_b   1.000
_cell.length_c   1.000
_cell.angle_alpha   90.00
_cell.angle_beta   90.00
_cell.angle_gamma   90.00
#
_symmetry.space_group_name_H-M   'P 1'
#
loop_
_entity.id
_entity.type
_entity.pdbx_description
1 polymer ?
#
loop_
_entity_poly.entity_id
_entity_poly.type
_entity_poly.pdbx_seq_one_letter_code
_entity_poly.pdbx_strand_id
1 'polypeptide(L)'
;FIHNINILKDTAMLFDNISSIGWASFASFFLWFSFIFTEKKEILKTKIIYPLIFIPPLLFIYTQWAGFLTVDYIKKPWGWEIVWSESIWLYSYYLYYLLFMAIGLYLILNFGKKTKEPIKKKQARIIFIATLIPFILGTLTDMILPELLTYNMPLLGDVITLIWALGIVYAVAKYKLMVITPALAADNIISTMADSLILLDSQGNIASVNKAVLDLSGYGKDELKGKSIEIFFREKDFKSTLLDRAIKKEAVRNYELNFKTKTGDHIPVIFSSSTMMDEAGGMAGIVCIIKDIT
;
A
#
# COMPACT_ATOMS: atom_id res chain seq x y z
N PHE A 1 25.09 -10.94 -17.33
CA PHE A 1 25.76 -10.54 -18.60
C PHE A 1 27.19 -10.06 -18.34
N ILE A 2 27.41 -9.08 -17.46
CA ILE A 2 28.76 -8.61 -17.04
C ILE A 2 29.65 -9.74 -16.48
N HIS A 3 29.06 -10.77 -15.87
CA HIS A 3 29.77 -11.95 -15.33
C HIS A 3 30.17 -13.02 -16.37
N ASN A 4 29.86 -12.84 -17.66
CA ASN A 4 30.32 -13.77 -18.70
C ASN A 4 31.68 -13.33 -19.24
N ILE A 5 32.69 -14.14 -18.94
CA ILE A 5 34.11 -13.92 -19.27
C ILE A 5 34.35 -13.86 -20.79
N ASN A 6 33.44 -14.41 -21.61
CA ASN A 6 33.61 -14.46 -23.07
C ASN A 6 33.03 -13.25 -23.83
N ILE A 7 32.48 -12.27 -23.11
CA ILE A 7 31.87 -11.08 -23.73
C ILE A 7 32.93 -10.00 -24.02
N LEU A 8 32.77 -9.31 -25.15
CA LEU A 8 33.58 -8.16 -25.57
C LEU A 8 33.42 -6.98 -24.60
N LYS A 9 34.50 -6.21 -24.40
CA LYS A 9 34.52 -5.02 -23.53
C LYS A 9 33.41 -4.02 -23.88
N ASP A 10 33.20 -3.77 -25.18
CA ASP A 10 32.18 -2.83 -25.67
C ASP A 10 30.77 -3.25 -25.27
N THR A 11 30.51 -4.56 -25.22
CA THR A 11 29.22 -5.09 -24.76
C THR A 11 29.06 -4.90 -23.25
N ALA A 12 30.12 -5.09 -22.46
CA ALA A 12 30.06 -4.82 -21.02
C ALA A 12 29.79 -3.34 -20.74
N MET A 13 30.46 -2.43 -21.45
CA MET A 13 30.23 -0.99 -21.38
C MET A 13 28.81 -0.60 -21.77
N LEU A 14 28.24 -1.21 -22.83
CA LEU A 14 26.86 -0.97 -23.23
C LEU A 14 25.88 -1.35 -22.12
N PHE A 15 26.05 -2.52 -21.49
CA PHE A 15 25.17 -2.95 -20.40
C PHE A 15 25.30 -2.06 -19.16
N ASP A 16 26.49 -1.56 -18.85
CA ASP A 16 26.68 -0.62 -17.75
C ASP A 16 26.03 0.75 -18.03
N ASN A 17 26.12 1.24 -19.26
CA ASN A 17 25.41 2.46 -19.66
C ASN A 17 23.88 2.29 -19.57
N ILE A 18 23.35 1.10 -19.86
CA ILE A 18 21.91 0.83 -19.69
C ILE A 18 21.56 0.72 -18.20
N SER A 19 22.40 0.08 -17.39
CA SER A 19 22.17 -0.08 -15.94
C SER A 19 22.17 1.26 -15.21
N SER A 20 22.91 2.25 -15.71
CA SER A 20 23.03 3.59 -15.09
C SER A 20 21.73 4.35 -14.99
N ILE A 21 20.78 4.08 -15.89
CA ILE A 21 19.43 4.63 -15.78
C ILE A 21 18.79 4.22 -14.44
N GLY A 22 19.02 2.97 -14.02
CA GLY A 22 18.52 2.42 -12.76
C GLY A 22 19.27 2.97 -11.56
N TRP A 23 20.58 2.70 -11.46
CA TRP A 23 21.35 3.03 -10.25
C TRP A 23 21.46 4.53 -10.02
N ALA A 24 21.57 5.37 -11.06
CA ALA A 24 21.64 6.82 -10.89
C ALA A 24 20.31 7.43 -10.44
N SER A 25 19.18 6.86 -10.88
CA SER A 25 17.83 7.37 -10.57
C SER A 25 17.27 6.87 -9.24
N PHE A 26 17.85 5.81 -8.67
CA PHE A 26 17.33 5.14 -7.48
C PHE A 26 17.10 6.10 -6.30
N ALA A 27 18.11 6.90 -5.95
CA ALA A 27 18.02 7.84 -4.82
C ALA A 27 16.93 8.90 -5.03
N SER A 28 16.76 9.40 -6.27
CA SER A 28 15.68 10.32 -6.63
C SER A 28 14.29 9.71 -6.49
N PHE A 29 14.08 8.50 -7.01
CA PHE A 29 12.80 7.81 -6.86
C PHE A 29 12.49 7.48 -5.41
N PHE A 30 13.50 7.08 -4.63
CA PHE A 30 13.34 6.83 -3.20
C PHE A 30 12.97 8.10 -2.43
N LEU A 31 13.63 9.23 -2.71
CA LEU A 31 13.31 10.52 -2.08
C LEU A 31 11.89 10.97 -2.46
N TRP A 32 11.52 10.87 -3.74
CA TRP A 32 10.17 11.17 -4.21
C TRP A 32 9.11 10.28 -3.54
N PHE A 33 9.34 8.98 -3.48
CA PHE A 33 8.52 8.03 -2.74
C PHE A 33 8.39 8.43 -1.26
N SER A 34 9.49 8.83 -0.62
CA SER A 34 9.50 9.27 0.78
C SER A 34 8.61 10.49 1.00
N PHE A 35 8.58 11.46 0.07
CA PHE A 35 7.65 12.59 0.16
C PHE A 35 6.18 12.17 0.05
N ILE A 36 5.86 11.23 -0.86
CA ILE A 36 4.50 10.71 -1.03
C ILE A 36 4.06 9.94 0.22
N PHE A 37 4.89 9.00 0.67
CA PHE A 37 4.61 8.14 1.81
C PHE A 37 4.42 8.93 3.11
N THR A 38 5.18 10.03 3.28
CA THR A 38 5.08 10.90 4.46
C THR A 38 4.03 12.01 4.35
N GLU A 39 3.15 11.91 3.33
CA GLU A 39 2.01 12.81 3.09
C GLU A 39 2.40 14.29 2.95
N LYS A 40 3.62 14.58 2.47
CA LYS A 40 4.13 15.93 2.24
C LYS A 40 3.61 16.54 0.93
N LYS A 41 2.30 16.45 0.71
CA LYS A 41 1.64 16.86 -0.54
C LYS A 41 1.86 18.34 -0.88
N GLU A 42 1.94 19.22 0.12
CA GLU A 42 2.18 20.65 -0.11
C GLU A 42 3.55 20.93 -0.75
N ILE A 43 4.59 20.19 -0.36
CA ILE A 43 5.93 20.32 -0.97
C ILE A 43 5.89 19.83 -2.42
N LEU A 44 5.17 18.74 -2.68
CA LEU A 44 5.01 18.15 -4.02
C LEU A 44 4.13 18.99 -4.97
N LYS A 45 3.38 19.97 -4.47
CA LYS A 45 2.65 20.94 -5.32
C LYS A 45 3.57 22.01 -5.91
N THR A 46 4.71 22.27 -5.27
CA THR A 46 5.68 23.28 -5.73
C THR A 46 6.38 22.78 -6.99
N LYS A 47 6.15 23.42 -8.14
CA LYS A 47 6.71 22.99 -9.44
C LYS A 47 8.24 22.85 -9.45
N ILE A 48 8.96 23.58 -8.61
CA ILE A 48 10.44 23.57 -8.50
C ILE A 48 10.97 22.24 -7.91
N ILE A 49 10.17 21.51 -7.14
CA ILE A 49 10.64 20.30 -6.46
C ILE A 49 10.94 19.15 -7.43
N TYR A 50 10.19 19.03 -8.53
CA TYR A 50 10.39 17.96 -9.50
C TYR A 50 11.73 18.12 -10.26
N PRO A 51 12.06 19.30 -10.81
CA PRO A 51 13.40 19.57 -11.32
C PRO A 51 14.50 19.26 -10.29
N LEU A 52 14.34 19.68 -9.03
CA LEU A 52 15.35 19.45 -7.99
C LEU A 52 15.60 17.95 -7.73
N ILE A 53 14.55 17.13 -7.82
CA ILE A 53 14.64 15.69 -7.61
C ILE A 53 15.13 14.96 -8.86
N PHE A 54 14.67 15.35 -10.06
CA PHE A 54 14.85 14.55 -11.28
C PHE A 54 15.90 15.08 -12.26
N ILE A 55 16.40 16.31 -12.13
CA ILE A 55 17.54 16.79 -12.96
C ILE A 55 18.87 16.12 -12.54
N PRO A 56 19.22 16.00 -11.25
CA PRO A 56 20.48 15.37 -10.85
C PRO A 56 20.71 13.96 -11.45
N PRO A 57 19.76 13.01 -11.39
CA PRO A 57 20.00 11.69 -11.99
C PRO A 57 20.16 11.75 -13.51
N LEU A 58 19.45 12.63 -14.22
CA LEU A 58 19.63 12.82 -15.67
C LEU A 58 21.04 13.33 -16.01
N LEU A 59 21.56 14.25 -15.19
CA LEU A 59 22.93 14.73 -15.31
C LEU A 59 23.93 13.58 -15.12
N PHE A 60 23.75 12.74 -14.10
CA PHE A 60 24.67 11.63 -13.83
C PHE A 60 24.61 10.51 -14.88
N ILE A 61 23.42 10.22 -15.43
CA ILE A 61 23.27 9.30 -16.58
C ILE A 61 24.04 9.85 -17.78
N TYR A 62 23.90 11.14 -18.07
CA TYR A 62 24.67 11.77 -19.14
C TYR A 62 26.18 11.69 -18.89
N THR A 63 26.66 11.99 -17.68
CA THR A 63 28.10 11.92 -17.36
C THR A 63 28.64 10.49 -17.41
N GLN A 64 27.81 9.49 -17.09
CA GLN A 64 28.17 8.08 -17.29
C GLN A 64 28.38 7.79 -18.77
N TRP A 65 27.40 8.13 -19.62
CA TRP A 65 27.47 7.82 -21.05
C TRP A 65 28.58 8.58 -21.77
N ALA A 66 28.93 9.75 -21.27
CA ALA A 66 30.06 10.53 -21.74
C ALA A 66 31.43 10.02 -21.23
N GLY A 67 31.46 8.99 -20.38
CA GLY A 67 32.70 8.37 -19.87
C GLY A 67 33.40 9.18 -18.76
N PHE A 68 32.68 10.08 -18.09
CA PHE A 68 33.25 10.89 -17.00
C PHE A 68 33.15 10.22 -15.62
N LEU A 69 32.25 9.24 -15.45
CA LEU A 69 32.09 8.49 -14.19
C LEU A 69 32.87 7.18 -14.21
N THR A 70 32.73 6.40 -15.28
CA THR A 70 33.45 5.14 -15.49
C THR A 70 34.47 5.33 -16.60
N VAL A 71 35.75 5.10 -16.27
CA VAL A 71 36.86 5.37 -17.19
C VAL A 71 37.36 4.12 -17.90
N ASP A 72 37.21 2.95 -17.27
CA ASP A 72 37.64 1.69 -17.85
C ASP A 72 36.87 0.48 -17.30
N TYR A 73 37.06 -0.68 -17.94
CA TYR A 73 36.48 -1.96 -17.55
C TYR A 73 37.58 -3.01 -17.56
N ILE A 74 37.87 -3.58 -16.38
CA ILE A 74 38.92 -4.58 -16.20
C ILE A 74 38.29 -5.95 -16.05
N LYS A 75 38.88 -6.94 -16.72
CA LYS A 75 38.43 -8.34 -16.65
C LYS A 75 39.03 -9.02 -15.42
N LYS A 76 38.17 -9.49 -14.51
CA LYS A 76 38.52 -10.29 -13.32
C LYS A 76 37.90 -11.71 -13.40
N PRO A 77 38.27 -12.66 -12.51
CA PRO A 77 37.79 -14.05 -12.58
C PRO A 77 36.26 -14.22 -12.53
N TRP A 78 35.53 -13.24 -11.99
CA TRP A 78 34.07 -13.22 -11.90
C TRP A 78 33.40 -12.35 -12.97
N GLY A 79 34.13 -11.84 -13.96
CA GLY A 79 33.58 -11.03 -15.06
C GLY A 79 34.25 -9.68 -15.24
N TRP A 80 33.52 -8.75 -15.84
CA TRP A 80 33.97 -7.36 -16.01
C TRP A 80 33.70 -6.55 -14.75
N GLU A 81 34.70 -5.80 -14.31
CA GLU A 81 34.62 -4.88 -13.17
C GLU A 81 34.84 -3.45 -13.66
N ILE A 82 34.05 -2.54 -13.11
CA ILE A 82 34.03 -1.14 -13.49
C ILE A 82 35.18 -0.41 -12.78
N VAL A 83 35.93 0.39 -13.53
CA VAL A 83 36.93 1.31 -12.98
C VAL A 83 36.32 2.69 -12.90
N TRP A 84 36.13 3.16 -11.67
CA TRP A 84 35.60 4.47 -11.38
C TRP A 84 36.65 5.56 -11.62
N SER A 85 36.20 6.73 -12.09
CA SER A 85 37.06 7.90 -12.29
C SER A 85 37.41 8.56 -10.95
N GLU A 86 38.63 9.05 -10.76
CA GLU A 86 38.94 9.95 -9.63
C GLU A 86 38.59 11.41 -9.96
N SER A 87 37.39 11.64 -10.52
CA SER A 87 36.96 12.96 -11.00
C SER A 87 35.97 13.63 -10.05
N ILE A 88 35.82 14.96 -10.19
CA ILE A 88 34.79 15.73 -9.46
C ILE A 88 33.37 15.22 -9.69
N TRP A 89 33.11 14.59 -10.84
CA TRP A 89 31.81 14.03 -11.18
C TRP A 89 31.46 12.84 -10.29
N LEU A 90 32.43 11.97 -9.99
CA LEU A 90 32.22 10.83 -9.11
C LEU A 90 31.86 11.28 -7.69
N TYR A 91 32.64 12.22 -7.13
CA TYR A 91 32.37 12.74 -5.78
C TYR A 91 31.04 13.49 -5.71
N SER A 92 30.66 14.19 -6.78
CA SER A 92 29.34 14.84 -6.88
C SER A 92 28.21 13.82 -6.91
N TYR A 93 28.39 12.70 -7.61
CA TYR A 93 27.43 11.59 -7.64
C TYR A 93 27.25 10.97 -6.25
N TYR A 94 28.36 10.67 -5.55
CA TYR A 94 28.31 10.16 -4.19
C TYR A 94 27.61 11.12 -3.22
N LEU A 95 27.91 12.42 -3.31
CA LEU A 95 27.27 13.43 -2.48
C LEU A 95 25.76 13.48 -2.74
N TYR A 96 25.34 13.50 -4.02
CA TYR A 96 23.93 13.45 -4.42
C TYR A 96 23.23 12.22 -3.83
N TYR A 97 23.83 11.04 -4.02
CA TYR A 97 23.26 9.77 -3.58
C TYR A 97 23.08 9.74 -2.05
N LEU A 98 24.13 10.09 -1.30
CA LEU A 98 24.10 10.12 0.16
C LEU A 98 23.08 11.13 0.70
N LEU A 99 23.03 12.34 0.15
CA LEU A 99 22.09 13.38 0.59
C LEU A 99 20.64 12.95 0.36
N PHE A 100 20.32 12.44 -0.82
CA PHE A 100 18.95 12.05 -1.15
C PHE A 100 18.47 10.88 -0.30
N MET A 101 19.33 9.88 -0.11
CA MET A 101 19.05 8.74 0.77
C MET A 101 18.88 9.18 2.23
N ALA A 102 19.76 10.05 2.73
CA ALA A 102 19.68 10.56 4.11
C ALA A 102 18.39 11.38 4.34
N ILE A 103 18.01 12.26 3.41
CA ILE A 103 16.78 13.04 3.50
C ILE A 103 15.55 12.11 3.47
N GLY A 104 15.51 11.14 2.55
CA GLY A 104 14.41 10.17 2.47
C GLY A 104 14.26 9.34 3.76
N LEU A 105 15.37 8.81 4.28
CA LEU A 105 15.40 8.08 5.55
C LEU A 105 14.96 8.95 6.73
N TYR A 106 15.41 10.20 6.79
CA TYR A 106 14.98 11.16 7.81
C TYR A 106 13.47 11.41 7.76
N LEU A 107 12.91 11.63 6.56
CA LEU A 107 11.48 11.83 6.37
C LEU A 107 10.68 10.64 6.89
N ILE A 108 11.05 9.42 6.50
CA ILE A 108 10.36 8.19 6.92
C ILE A 108 10.47 8.00 8.43
N LEU A 109 11.65 8.21 9.03
CA LEU A 109 11.86 8.07 10.47
C LEU A 109 11.04 9.09 11.26
N ASN A 110 11.07 10.37 10.85
CA ASN A 110 10.33 11.45 11.48
C ASN A 110 8.82 11.20 11.39
N PHE A 111 8.33 10.74 10.24
CA PHE A 111 6.93 10.36 10.05
C PHE A 111 6.52 9.19 10.95
N GLY A 112 7.33 8.12 11.00
CA GLY A 112 7.08 6.97 11.87
C GLY A 112 7.06 7.32 13.36
N LYS A 113 7.84 8.33 13.80
CA LYS A 113 7.81 8.85 15.18
C LYS A 113 6.57 9.69 15.48
N LYS A 114 6.07 10.46 14.51
CA LYS A 114 4.96 11.42 14.68
C LYS A 114 3.58 10.82 14.45
N THR A 115 3.46 9.78 13.60
CA THR A 115 2.17 9.19 13.27
C THR A 115 1.55 8.46 14.47
N LYS A 116 0.26 8.68 14.70
CA LYS A 116 -0.53 7.98 15.74
C LYS A 116 -1.15 6.68 15.22
N GLU A 117 -1.20 6.50 13.91
CA GLU A 117 -1.82 5.33 13.29
C GLU A 117 -0.88 4.10 13.39
N PRO A 118 -1.32 2.99 14.02
CA PRO A 118 -0.45 1.85 14.29
C PRO A 118 0.02 1.15 13.00
N ILE A 119 -0.80 1.14 11.96
CA ILE A 119 -0.46 0.55 10.66
C ILE A 119 0.64 1.38 9.97
N LYS A 120 0.45 2.71 9.87
CA LYS A 120 1.45 3.61 9.26
C LYS A 120 2.78 3.58 10.00
N LYS A 121 2.76 3.47 11.34
CA LYS A 121 3.97 3.32 12.16
C LYS A 121 4.74 2.02 11.81
N LYS A 122 4.04 0.91 11.64
CA LYS A 122 4.66 -0.37 11.22
C LYS A 122 5.21 -0.29 9.80
N GLN A 123 4.47 0.29 8.86
CA GLN A 123 4.93 0.53 7.49
C GLN A 123 6.21 1.36 7.47
N ALA A 124 6.23 2.51 8.16
CA ALA A 124 7.39 3.39 8.22
C ALA A 124 8.62 2.68 8.80
N ARG A 125 8.45 1.87 9.87
CA ARG A 125 9.54 1.10 10.47
C ARG A 125 10.12 0.07 9.48
N ILE A 126 9.27 -0.66 8.76
CA ILE A 126 9.71 -1.67 7.80
C ILE A 126 10.46 -1.02 6.65
N ILE A 127 9.89 0.02 6.04
CA ILE A 127 10.54 0.76 4.94
C ILE A 127 11.88 1.34 5.40
N PHE A 128 11.92 1.94 6.59
CA PHE A 128 13.15 2.52 7.14
C PHE A 128 14.24 1.45 7.31
N ILE A 129 13.94 0.32 7.95
CA ILE A 129 14.92 -0.75 8.17
C ILE A 129 15.35 -1.39 6.84
N ALA A 130 14.38 -1.69 5.97
CA ALA A 130 14.63 -2.27 4.66
C ALA A 130 15.46 -1.37 3.75
N THR A 131 15.48 -0.05 4.00
CA THR A 131 16.33 0.90 3.26
C THR A 131 17.66 1.16 3.96
N LEU A 132 17.65 1.35 5.27
CA LEU A 132 18.84 1.70 6.03
C LEU A 132 19.90 0.59 5.97
N ILE A 133 19.50 -0.67 6.14
CA ILE A 133 20.44 -1.79 6.16
C ILE A 133 21.14 -1.94 4.80
N PRO A 134 20.42 -2.07 3.67
CA PRO A 134 21.06 -2.13 2.36
C PRO A 134 21.88 -0.90 2.02
N PHE A 135 21.43 0.29 2.41
CA PHE A 135 22.16 1.53 2.16
C PHE A 135 23.51 1.55 2.89
N ILE A 136 23.55 1.22 4.18
CA ILE A 136 24.80 1.13 4.96
C ILE A 136 25.71 0.05 4.38
N LEU A 137 25.17 -1.16 4.16
CA LEU A 137 25.97 -2.29 3.66
C LEU A 137 26.51 -2.03 2.26
N GLY A 138 25.69 -1.52 1.34
CA GLY A 138 26.12 -1.20 -0.04
C GLY A 138 27.15 -0.08 -0.06
N THR A 139 26.99 0.97 0.74
CA THR A 139 27.99 2.04 0.87
C THR A 139 29.31 1.49 1.43
N LEU A 140 29.24 0.61 2.43
CA LEU A 140 30.44 -0.03 2.97
C LEU A 140 31.14 -0.89 1.92
N THR A 141 30.42 -1.77 1.23
CA THR A 141 31.02 -2.73 0.28
C THR A 141 31.57 -2.05 -0.97
N ASP A 142 30.89 -1.02 -1.48
CA ASP A 142 31.18 -0.50 -2.82
C ASP A 142 31.98 0.81 -2.78
N MET A 143 31.95 1.54 -1.66
CA MET A 143 32.70 2.81 -1.50
C MET A 143 33.87 2.70 -0.51
N ILE A 144 33.66 2.07 0.65
CA ILE A 144 34.65 2.13 1.75
C ILE A 144 35.65 0.95 1.69
N LEU A 145 35.15 -0.28 1.53
CA LEU A 145 35.98 -1.49 1.53
C LEU A 145 37.05 -1.49 0.43
N PRO A 146 36.77 -1.07 -0.83
CA PRO A 146 37.75 -1.08 -1.91
C PRO A 146 38.94 -0.13 -1.66
N GLU A 147 38.73 0.97 -0.94
CA GLU A 147 39.81 1.89 -0.54
C GLU A 147 40.63 1.38 0.65
N LEU A 148 40.02 0.59 1.53
CA LEU A 148 40.59 0.24 2.84
C LEU A 148 41.25 -1.15 2.87
N LEU A 149 40.83 -2.08 2.01
CA LEU A 149 41.34 -3.44 1.93
C LEU A 149 41.99 -3.68 0.56
N THR A 150 43.21 -4.22 0.54
CA THR A 150 43.92 -4.68 -0.67
C THR A 150 43.29 -5.94 -1.31
N TYR A 151 42.16 -6.41 -0.79
CA TYR A 151 41.47 -7.61 -1.25
C TYR A 151 40.39 -7.26 -2.28
N ASN A 152 40.50 -7.86 -3.47
CA ASN A 152 39.52 -7.70 -4.55
C ASN A 152 38.24 -8.48 -4.23
N MET A 153 37.19 -7.80 -3.78
CA MET A 153 35.83 -8.36 -3.68
C MET A 153 34.95 -7.82 -4.81
N PRO A 154 34.00 -8.61 -5.33
CA PRO A 154 33.02 -8.11 -6.30
C PRO A 154 32.13 -7.04 -5.65
N LEU A 155 31.65 -6.09 -6.44
CA LEU A 155 30.64 -5.11 -6.02
C LEU A 155 29.36 -5.86 -5.61
N LEU A 156 28.85 -5.59 -4.41
CA LEU A 156 27.71 -6.29 -3.82
C LEU A 156 26.48 -5.39 -3.65
N GLY A 157 26.60 -4.08 -3.86
CA GLY A 157 25.52 -3.11 -3.69
C GLY A 157 24.24 -3.50 -4.43
N ASP A 158 24.35 -3.98 -5.67
CA ASP A 158 23.19 -4.38 -6.48
C ASP A 158 22.44 -5.58 -5.88
N VAL A 159 23.17 -6.57 -5.36
CA VAL A 159 22.59 -7.76 -4.71
C VAL A 159 21.96 -7.37 -3.37
N ILE A 160 22.65 -6.52 -2.61
CA ILE A 160 22.18 -6.00 -1.33
C ILE A 160 20.89 -5.18 -1.51
N THR A 161 20.74 -4.48 -2.64
CA THR A 161 19.54 -3.71 -2.99
C THR A 161 18.31 -4.61 -3.22
N LEU A 162 18.47 -5.89 -3.55
CA LEU A 162 17.34 -6.83 -3.62
C LEU A 162 16.67 -7.03 -2.24
N ILE A 163 17.42 -6.92 -1.16
CA ILE A 163 16.87 -6.96 0.22
C ILE A 163 15.90 -5.80 0.43
N TRP A 164 16.23 -4.62 -0.10
CA TRP A 164 15.34 -3.46 -0.08
C TRP A 164 14.04 -3.75 -0.84
N ALA A 165 14.15 -4.25 -2.07
CA ALA A 165 13.00 -4.57 -2.90
C ALA A 165 12.05 -5.58 -2.21
N LEU A 166 12.60 -6.65 -1.62
CA LEU A 166 11.84 -7.63 -0.85
C LEU A 166 11.13 -7.00 0.37
N GLY A 167 11.80 -6.08 1.07
CA GLY A 167 11.23 -5.36 2.19
C GLY A 167 10.04 -4.47 1.79
N ILE A 168 10.14 -3.78 0.65
CA ILE A 168 9.05 -2.97 0.08
C ILE A 168 7.89 -3.86 -0.38
N VAL A 169 8.17 -4.95 -1.11
CA VAL A 169 7.15 -5.91 -1.54
C VAL A 169 6.39 -6.49 -0.33
N TYR A 170 7.11 -6.87 0.73
CA TYR A 170 6.50 -7.33 1.96
C TYR A 170 5.64 -6.25 2.63
N ALA A 171 6.10 -5.00 2.65
CA ALA A 171 5.31 -3.88 3.19
C ALA A 171 4.00 -3.66 2.40
N VAL A 172 4.07 -3.74 1.06
CA VAL A 172 2.90 -3.64 0.17
C VAL A 172 1.93 -4.79 0.41
N ALA A 173 2.43 -6.03 0.35
CA ALA A 173 1.59 -7.23 0.44
C ALA A 173 0.92 -7.38 1.81
N LYS A 174 1.66 -7.15 2.89
CA LYS A 174 1.15 -7.38 4.26
C LYS A 174 0.40 -6.20 4.85
N TYR A 175 0.82 -4.96 4.53
CA TYR A 175 0.27 -3.75 5.16
C TYR A 175 -0.50 -2.87 4.18
N LYS A 176 -0.74 -3.30 2.93
CA LYS A 176 -1.55 -2.60 1.93
C LYS A 176 -1.12 -1.13 1.80
N LEU A 177 0.17 -0.95 1.53
CA LEU A 177 0.83 0.35 1.46
C LEU A 177 0.07 1.31 0.54
N MET A 178 -0.27 2.51 1.05
CA MET A 178 -0.92 3.61 0.32
C MET A 178 -2.35 3.37 -0.20
N VAL A 179 -3.09 2.33 0.23
CA VAL A 179 -4.49 2.12 -0.20
C VAL A 179 -5.40 1.91 1.01
N ILE A 180 -6.36 2.81 1.21
CA ILE A 180 -7.57 2.47 1.98
C ILE A 180 -8.38 1.55 1.08
N THR A 181 -8.32 0.25 1.32
CA THR A 181 -9.15 -0.68 0.55
C THR A 181 -10.62 -0.45 0.90
N PRO A 182 -11.55 -0.39 -0.07
CA PRO A 182 -12.98 -0.21 0.19
C PRO A 182 -13.53 -1.17 1.25
N ALA A 183 -13.04 -2.42 1.31
CA ALA A 183 -13.40 -3.39 2.34
C ALA A 183 -13.07 -2.91 3.78
N LEU A 184 -11.90 -2.30 3.98
CA LEU A 184 -11.46 -1.81 5.29
C LEU A 184 -12.20 -0.54 5.70
N ALA A 185 -12.58 0.29 4.72
CA ALA A 185 -13.49 1.41 4.95
C ALA A 185 -14.91 0.92 5.27
N ALA A 186 -15.42 -0.09 4.56
CA ALA A 186 -16.75 -0.65 4.77
C ALA A 186 -16.93 -1.20 6.19
N ASP A 187 -15.98 -2.00 6.70
CA ASP A 187 -16.05 -2.54 8.07
C ASP A 187 -16.10 -1.43 9.13
N ASN A 188 -15.26 -0.40 8.98
CA ASN A 188 -15.28 0.77 9.87
C ASN A 188 -16.59 1.55 9.74
N ILE A 189 -17.07 1.81 8.52
CA ILE A 189 -18.33 2.53 8.30
C ILE A 189 -19.48 1.76 8.95
N ILE A 190 -19.62 0.47 8.65
CA ILE A 190 -20.70 -0.40 9.17
C ILE A 190 -20.66 -0.45 10.71
N SER A 191 -19.48 -0.57 11.31
CA SER A 191 -19.36 -0.64 12.78
C SER A 191 -19.64 0.69 13.49
N THR A 192 -19.42 1.83 12.84
CA THR A 192 -19.71 3.17 13.39
C THR A 192 -21.08 3.74 12.99
N MET A 193 -21.78 3.09 12.07
CA MET A 193 -23.09 3.52 11.58
C MET A 193 -24.11 3.49 12.72
N ALA A 194 -24.82 4.60 12.93
CA ALA A 194 -25.85 4.72 13.95
C ALA A 194 -27.14 3.97 13.56
N ASP A 195 -27.45 3.95 12.27
CA ASP A 195 -28.58 3.19 11.75
C ASP A 195 -28.30 1.68 11.82
N SER A 196 -29.36 0.91 12.06
CA SER A 196 -29.29 -0.54 12.11
C SER A 196 -29.09 -1.12 10.71
N LEU A 197 -28.06 -1.94 10.53
CA LEU A 197 -27.75 -2.60 9.25
C LEU A 197 -27.75 -4.11 9.41
N ILE A 198 -28.55 -4.78 8.59
CA ILE A 198 -28.68 -6.23 8.54
C ILE A 198 -28.34 -6.71 7.13
N LEU A 199 -27.46 -7.70 7.03
CA LEU A 199 -27.18 -8.42 5.79
C LEU A 199 -27.89 -9.77 5.84
N LEU A 200 -28.69 -10.04 4.82
CA LEU A 200 -29.41 -11.31 4.63
C LEU A 200 -28.79 -12.14 3.50
N ASP A 201 -28.90 -13.45 3.63
CA ASP A 201 -28.67 -14.39 2.53
C ASP A 201 -29.82 -14.34 1.51
N SER A 202 -29.69 -15.12 0.42
CA SER A 202 -30.71 -15.24 -0.63
C SER A 202 -32.05 -15.82 -0.16
N GLN A 203 -32.11 -16.38 1.05
CA GLN A 203 -33.29 -16.99 1.66
C GLN A 203 -33.93 -16.08 2.73
N GLY A 204 -33.35 -14.89 2.98
CA GLY A 204 -33.84 -13.96 3.98
C GLY A 204 -33.37 -14.25 5.41
N ASN A 205 -32.37 -15.13 5.60
CA ASN A 205 -31.77 -15.36 6.91
C ASN A 205 -30.63 -14.37 7.16
N ILE A 206 -30.45 -14.00 8.42
CA ILE A 206 -29.45 -13.05 8.87
C ILE A 206 -28.06 -13.67 8.73
N ALA A 207 -27.30 -13.15 7.77
CA ALA A 207 -25.89 -13.49 7.58
C ALA A 207 -24.99 -12.65 8.49
N SER A 208 -25.29 -11.36 8.66
CA SER A 208 -24.52 -10.44 9.50
C SER A 208 -25.36 -9.26 9.98
N VAL A 209 -24.95 -8.66 11.09
CA VAL A 209 -25.56 -7.45 11.68
C VAL A 209 -24.48 -6.51 12.21
N ASN A 210 -24.74 -5.21 12.17
CA ASN A 210 -23.88 -4.22 12.84
C ASN A 210 -24.25 -4.10 14.34
N LYS A 211 -23.48 -3.27 15.06
CA LYS A 211 -23.70 -3.05 16.49
C LYS A 211 -25.06 -2.38 16.78
N ALA A 212 -25.48 -1.43 15.95
CA ALA A 212 -26.75 -0.73 16.12
C ALA A 212 -27.96 -1.69 16.14
N VAL A 213 -27.95 -2.77 15.37
CA VAL A 213 -29.01 -3.81 15.43
C VAL A 213 -29.05 -4.49 16.79
N LEU A 214 -27.89 -4.81 17.37
CA LEU A 214 -27.81 -5.45 18.68
C LEU A 214 -28.34 -4.51 19.76
N ASP A 215 -27.95 -3.24 19.69
CA ASP A 215 -28.37 -2.20 20.63
C ASP A 215 -29.89 -1.92 20.52
N LEU A 216 -30.44 -1.85 19.29
CA LEU A 216 -31.87 -1.61 19.05
C LEU A 216 -32.75 -2.82 19.42
N SER A 217 -32.26 -4.04 19.14
CA SER A 217 -33.07 -5.26 19.27
C SER A 217 -32.97 -5.96 20.62
N GLY A 218 -31.85 -5.75 21.33
CA GLY A 218 -31.55 -6.45 22.58
C GLY A 218 -31.15 -7.92 22.42
N TYR A 219 -30.95 -8.40 21.18
CA TYR A 219 -30.44 -9.75 20.93
C TYR A 219 -28.90 -9.78 20.88
N GLY A 220 -28.32 -10.90 21.30
CA GLY A 220 -26.92 -11.21 21.08
C GLY A 220 -26.63 -11.60 19.63
N LYS A 221 -25.41 -11.35 19.17
CA LYS A 221 -24.98 -11.66 17.79
C LYS A 221 -25.18 -13.14 17.42
N ASP A 222 -24.86 -14.05 18.34
CA ASP A 222 -24.99 -15.50 18.11
C ASP A 222 -26.45 -15.97 18.12
N GLU A 223 -27.36 -15.20 18.74
CA GLU A 223 -28.81 -15.50 18.72
C GLU A 223 -29.44 -15.16 17.36
N LEU A 224 -28.89 -14.17 16.66
CA LEU A 224 -29.40 -13.68 15.38
C LEU A 224 -28.84 -14.42 14.17
N LYS A 225 -27.60 -14.92 14.24
CA LYS A 225 -26.94 -15.53 13.10
C LYS A 225 -27.72 -16.74 12.57
N GLY A 226 -28.08 -16.70 11.29
CA GLY A 226 -28.85 -17.74 10.60
C GLY A 226 -30.34 -17.77 10.92
N LYS A 227 -30.86 -16.83 11.74
CA LYS A 227 -32.31 -16.68 11.95
C LYS A 227 -32.95 -15.89 10.81
N SER A 228 -34.22 -16.14 10.55
CA SER A 228 -35.00 -15.30 9.64
C SER A 228 -35.15 -13.88 10.19
N ILE A 229 -35.06 -12.88 9.31
CA ILE A 229 -35.31 -11.46 9.65
C ILE A 229 -36.73 -11.23 10.20
N GLU A 230 -37.67 -12.17 9.96
CA GLU A 230 -39.02 -12.17 10.56
C GLU A 230 -39.02 -12.20 12.09
N ILE A 231 -37.89 -12.50 12.74
CA ILE A 231 -37.77 -12.32 14.19
C ILE A 231 -38.08 -10.89 14.64
N PHE A 232 -37.80 -9.89 13.78
CA PHE A 232 -37.99 -8.47 14.05
C PHE A 232 -39.34 -7.91 13.58
N PHE A 233 -40.09 -8.63 12.75
CA PHE A 233 -41.30 -8.10 12.10
C PHE A 233 -42.43 -9.13 12.12
N ARG A 234 -43.68 -8.69 12.14
CA ARG A 234 -44.81 -9.63 12.06
C ARG A 234 -44.86 -10.27 10.67
N GLU A 235 -45.10 -11.58 10.63
CA GLU A 235 -45.05 -12.40 9.40
C GLU A 235 -45.97 -11.87 8.28
N LYS A 236 -47.12 -11.27 8.63
CA LYS A 236 -48.06 -10.67 7.67
C LYS A 236 -47.61 -9.34 7.06
N ASP A 237 -46.77 -8.57 7.75
CA ASP A 237 -46.39 -7.22 7.32
C ASP A 237 -45.12 -7.25 6.45
N PHE A 238 -44.23 -8.22 6.69
CA PHE A 238 -42.90 -8.26 6.10
C PHE A 238 -42.76 -9.22 4.90
N LYS A 239 -43.26 -10.46 5.05
CA LYS A 239 -43.02 -11.55 4.09
C LYS A 239 -43.74 -11.33 2.76
N SER A 240 -45.03 -10.99 2.81
CA SER A 240 -45.91 -10.82 1.66
C SER A 240 -45.66 -9.55 0.83
N THR A 241 -44.94 -8.57 1.38
CA THR A 241 -44.85 -7.22 0.77
C THR A 241 -43.45 -6.70 0.57
N LEU A 242 -42.49 -6.99 1.45
CA LEU A 242 -41.19 -6.31 1.45
C LEU A 242 -40.04 -7.25 1.11
N LEU A 243 -40.01 -8.44 1.73
CA LEU A 243 -39.03 -9.46 1.38
C LEU A 243 -39.24 -9.97 -0.05
N ASP A 244 -40.50 -10.24 -0.44
CA ASP A 244 -40.84 -10.65 -1.81
C ASP A 244 -40.45 -9.60 -2.87
N ARG A 245 -40.58 -8.31 -2.56
CA ARG A 245 -40.15 -7.22 -3.45
C ARG A 245 -38.62 -7.16 -3.56
N ALA A 246 -37.91 -7.24 -2.44
CA ALA A 246 -36.45 -7.30 -2.43
C ALA A 246 -35.93 -8.55 -3.18
N ILE A 247 -36.61 -9.69 -3.06
CA ILE A 247 -36.28 -10.91 -3.81
C ILE A 247 -36.55 -10.73 -5.32
N LYS A 248 -37.61 -10.02 -5.69
CA LYS A 248 -37.90 -9.64 -7.09
C LYS A 248 -37.00 -8.52 -7.64
N LYS A 249 -35.93 -8.16 -6.92
CA LYS A 249 -34.97 -7.10 -7.26
C LYS A 249 -35.57 -5.68 -7.24
N GLU A 250 -36.69 -5.49 -6.56
CA GLU A 250 -37.27 -4.18 -6.33
C GLU A 250 -36.70 -3.58 -5.04
N ALA A 251 -36.07 -2.41 -5.14
CA ALA A 251 -35.59 -1.69 -3.97
C ALA A 251 -36.77 -1.14 -3.17
N VAL A 252 -36.83 -1.48 -1.89
CA VAL A 252 -37.76 -0.87 -0.94
C VAL A 252 -37.05 0.32 -0.31
N ARG A 253 -37.68 1.49 -0.32
CA ARG A 253 -37.12 2.71 0.28
C ARG A 253 -38.13 3.34 1.22
N ASN A 254 -37.63 3.74 2.38
CA ASN A 254 -38.32 4.55 3.37
C ASN A 254 -39.72 4.02 3.77
N TYR A 255 -39.86 2.72 3.99
CA TYR A 255 -41.13 2.11 4.37
C TYR A 255 -41.26 2.08 5.91
N GLU A 256 -42.34 2.66 6.45
CA GLU A 256 -42.56 2.70 7.90
C GLU A 256 -43.09 1.36 8.43
N LEU A 257 -42.44 0.85 9.47
CA LEU A 257 -42.73 -0.45 10.10
C LEU A 257 -42.63 -0.35 11.63
N ASN A 258 -43.13 -1.37 12.31
CA ASN A 258 -42.86 -1.58 13.73
C ASN A 258 -41.82 -2.69 13.90
N PHE A 259 -40.64 -2.33 14.39
CA PHE A 259 -39.56 -3.24 14.76
C PHE A 259 -39.82 -3.86 16.13
N LYS A 260 -39.72 -5.19 16.23
CA LYS A 260 -39.95 -5.95 17.46
C LYS A 260 -38.62 -6.29 18.15
N THR A 261 -38.48 -5.89 19.41
CA THR A 261 -37.31 -6.22 20.24
C THR A 261 -37.44 -7.59 20.91
N LYS A 262 -36.37 -8.06 21.55
CA LYS A 262 -36.36 -9.30 22.36
C LYS A 262 -37.34 -9.25 23.53
N THR A 263 -37.55 -8.08 24.14
CA THR A 263 -38.50 -7.85 25.23
C THR A 263 -39.95 -7.82 24.75
N GLY A 264 -40.17 -7.71 23.43
CA GLY A 264 -41.49 -7.65 22.82
C GLY A 264 -42.00 -6.23 22.56
N ASP A 265 -41.17 -5.22 22.83
CA ASP A 265 -41.50 -3.83 22.54
C ASP A 265 -41.55 -3.57 21.02
N HIS A 266 -42.36 -2.59 20.63
CA HIS A 266 -42.54 -2.19 19.24
C HIS A 266 -42.01 -0.78 19.04
N ILE A 267 -40.97 -0.65 18.23
CA ILE A 267 -40.30 0.62 17.92
C ILE A 267 -40.69 1.01 16.48
N PRO A 268 -41.24 2.21 16.25
CA PRO A 268 -41.51 2.68 14.89
C PRO A 268 -40.18 2.94 14.18
N VAL A 269 -40.02 2.39 12.99
CA VAL A 269 -38.78 2.48 12.21
C VAL A 269 -39.07 2.74 10.74
N ILE A 270 -38.10 3.34 10.07
CA ILE A 270 -38.04 3.40 8.61
C ILE A 270 -37.15 2.26 8.11
N PHE A 271 -37.71 1.40 7.26
CA PHE A 271 -37.04 0.28 6.63
C PHE A 271 -36.73 0.57 5.16
N SER A 272 -35.49 0.30 4.77
CA SER A 272 -35.07 0.28 3.36
C SER A 272 -34.31 -0.99 3.08
N SER A 273 -34.49 -1.56 1.89
CA SER A 273 -33.74 -2.74 1.46
C SER A 273 -33.33 -2.67 -0.01
N SER A 274 -32.14 -3.19 -0.29
CA SER A 274 -31.62 -3.36 -1.64
C SER A 274 -31.01 -4.74 -1.83
N THR A 275 -31.27 -5.32 -3.00
CA THR A 275 -30.71 -6.61 -3.40
C THR A 275 -29.25 -6.44 -3.80
N MET A 276 -28.39 -7.32 -3.30
CA MET A 276 -27.01 -7.46 -3.76
C MET A 276 -26.95 -8.52 -4.85
N MET A 277 -26.30 -8.18 -5.96
CA MET A 277 -26.10 -9.07 -7.10
C MET A 277 -24.65 -9.58 -7.08
N ASP A 278 -24.44 -10.83 -7.46
CA ASP A 278 -23.11 -11.36 -7.75
C ASP A 278 -22.65 -10.96 -9.17
N GLU A 279 -21.39 -11.25 -9.49
CA GLU A 279 -20.80 -10.96 -10.81
C GLU A 279 -21.44 -11.76 -11.95
N ALA A 280 -22.12 -12.87 -11.66
CA ALA A 280 -22.83 -13.70 -12.63
C ALA A 280 -24.29 -13.26 -12.85
N GLY A 281 -24.75 -12.20 -12.17
CA GLY A 281 -26.12 -11.70 -12.25
C GLY A 281 -27.13 -12.49 -11.40
N GLY A 282 -26.66 -13.37 -10.51
CA GLY A 282 -27.41 -14.02 -9.45
C GLY A 282 -27.57 -13.11 -8.22
N MET A 283 -28.49 -13.47 -7.32
CA MET A 283 -28.69 -12.74 -6.06
C MET A 283 -27.69 -13.24 -5.02
N ALA A 284 -26.79 -12.35 -4.60
CA ALA A 284 -25.82 -12.63 -3.55
C ALA A 284 -26.42 -12.48 -2.14
N GLY A 285 -27.43 -11.62 -1.98
CA GLY A 285 -28.08 -11.37 -0.69
C GLY A 285 -28.92 -10.09 -0.69
N ILE A 286 -29.32 -9.63 0.49
CA ILE A 286 -30.14 -8.42 0.67
C ILE A 286 -29.53 -7.58 1.79
N VAL A 287 -29.33 -6.29 1.54
CA VAL A 287 -28.94 -5.31 2.56
C VAL A 287 -30.19 -4.61 3.05
N CYS A 288 -30.39 -4.60 4.36
CA CYS A 288 -31.49 -3.90 5.03
C CYS A 288 -30.92 -2.81 5.94
N ILE A 289 -31.49 -1.62 5.86
CA ILE A 289 -31.21 -0.49 6.74
C ILE A 289 -32.50 -0.18 7.50
N ILE A 290 -32.38 -0.07 8.82
CA ILE A 290 -33.46 0.22 9.75
C ILE A 290 -33.06 1.48 10.51
N LYS A 291 -33.90 2.50 10.43
CA LYS A 291 -33.69 3.77 11.11
C LYS A 291 -34.79 3.99 12.12
N ASP A 292 -34.42 4.18 13.38
CA ASP A 292 -35.33 4.57 14.44
C ASP A 292 -35.86 5.99 14.19
N ILE A 293 -37.15 6.21 14.40
CA ILE A 293 -37.83 7.50 14.24
C ILE A 293 -38.48 8.01 15.53
N THR A 294 -38.16 7.40 16.68
CA THR A 294 -38.52 7.93 18.01
C THR A 294 -37.68 9.13 18.45
#